data_AF-A0A2J4YIA0-F1
#
_entry.id   AF-A0A2J4YIA0-F1
#
_cell.length_a   1.000
_cell.length_b   1.000
_cell.length_c   1.000
_cell.angle_alpha   90.00
_cell.angle_beta   90.00
_cell.angle_gamma   90.00
#
_symmetry.space_group_name_H-M   'P 1'
#
loop_
_entity.id
_entity.type
_entity.pdbx_description
1 polymer ?
#
loop_
_entity_poly.entity_id
_entity_poly.type
_entity_poly.pdbx_seq_one_letter_code
_entity_poly.pdbx_strand_id
1 'polypeptide(L)'
;MLSPAMISLPWRPDAAEYYFSPLSSQPWAMLLHSGFAEHAHNRFDIIVAQPRATLVTHGQLTTLREGETVSTSAADPLTLVHQQLAHCNLQPQPHPHLPFLGGALGLFGYDLGRRFEHLPARADADIELPDMAVGIY
;
A
#
# COMPACT_ATOMS: atom_id res chain seq x y z
N MET A 1 -9.85 11.30 18.01
CA MET A 1 -9.51 11.13 16.58
C MET A 1 -8.54 12.22 16.22
N LEU A 2 -7.33 11.87 15.80
CA LEU A 2 -6.33 12.83 15.34
C LEU A 2 -6.51 12.98 13.83
N SER A 3 -6.85 14.18 13.37
CA SER A 3 -6.83 14.50 11.95
C SER A 3 -5.38 14.80 11.54
N PRO A 4 -4.92 14.35 10.35
CA PRO A 4 -3.58 14.66 9.89
C PRO A 4 -3.41 16.18 9.73
N ALA A 5 -2.21 16.67 10.05
CA ALA A 5 -1.83 18.03 9.70
C ALA A 5 -1.64 18.14 8.18
N MET A 6 -2.13 19.22 7.58
CA MET A 6 -2.10 19.43 6.13
C MET A 6 -1.29 20.66 5.78
N ILE A 7 -0.43 20.53 4.77
CA ILE A 7 0.34 21.63 4.19
C ILE A 7 0.15 21.57 2.68
N SER A 8 -0.30 22.69 2.09
CA SER A 8 -0.38 22.82 0.64
C SER A 8 0.99 23.17 0.06
N LEU A 9 1.40 22.45 -0.98
CA LEU A 9 2.60 22.75 -1.76
C LEU A 9 2.24 23.61 -2.98
N PRO A 10 3.22 24.33 -3.58
CA PRO A 10 3.01 25.07 -4.81
C PRO A 10 2.45 24.18 -5.93
N TRP A 11 1.43 24.68 -6.62
CA TRP A 11 0.79 23.94 -7.71
C TRP A 11 1.72 23.81 -8.93
N ARG A 12 1.71 22.62 -9.55
CA ARG A 12 2.31 22.33 -10.85
C ARG A 12 1.60 21.13 -11.48
N PRO A 13 1.49 21.05 -12.81
CA PRO A 13 0.76 19.96 -13.48
C PRO A 13 1.46 18.59 -13.35
N ASP A 14 2.79 18.56 -13.27
CA ASP A 14 3.62 17.36 -13.15
C ASP A 14 4.03 17.06 -11.70
N ALA A 15 3.24 17.50 -10.71
CA ALA A 15 3.63 17.41 -9.30
C ALA A 15 3.91 15.98 -8.86
N ALA A 16 3.10 15.03 -9.32
CA ALA A 16 3.23 13.62 -8.99
C ALA A 16 4.62 13.08 -9.39
N GLU A 17 5.00 13.27 -10.65
CA GLU A 17 6.27 12.82 -11.20
C GLU A 17 7.45 13.58 -10.57
N TYR A 18 7.31 14.90 -10.40
CA TYR A 18 8.34 15.74 -9.81
C TYR A 18 8.71 15.32 -8.37
N TYR A 19 7.70 15.11 -7.51
CA TYR A 19 7.94 14.73 -6.12
C TYR A 19 8.28 13.24 -5.98
N PHE A 20 7.82 12.37 -6.88
CA PHE A 20 8.13 10.95 -6.85
C PHE A 20 9.52 10.61 -7.40
N SER A 21 10.03 11.37 -8.37
CA SER A 21 11.34 11.14 -9.01
C SER A 21 12.48 10.85 -8.00
N PRO A 22 12.73 11.67 -6.95
CA PRO A 22 13.78 11.39 -5.97
C PRO A 22 13.46 10.22 -5.01
N LEU A 23 12.21 9.76 -4.97
CA LEU A 23 11.77 8.65 -4.14
C LEU A 23 11.75 7.30 -4.89
N SER A 24 11.75 7.34 -6.22
CA SER A 24 11.47 6.17 -7.08
C SER A 24 12.36 4.94 -6.84
N SER A 25 13.59 5.13 -6.37
CA SER A 25 14.52 4.03 -6.04
C SER A 25 14.44 3.58 -4.58
N GLN A 26 13.66 4.24 -3.73
CA GLN A 26 13.51 3.87 -2.32
C GLN A 26 12.56 2.68 -2.22
N PRO A 27 12.94 1.61 -1.48
CA PRO A 27 11.99 0.57 -1.14
C PRO A 27 10.73 1.17 -0.53
N TRP A 28 9.56 0.66 -0.93
CA TRP A 28 8.26 1.14 -0.48
C TRP A 28 7.88 2.56 -0.89
N ALA A 29 8.59 3.19 -1.83
CA ALA A 29 8.05 4.33 -2.54
C ALA A 29 7.02 3.84 -3.57
N MET A 30 5.81 4.39 -3.52
CA MET A 30 4.73 4.02 -4.43
C MET A 30 4.05 5.28 -4.97
N LEU A 31 3.69 5.21 -6.25
CA LEU A 31 2.93 6.24 -6.95
C LEU A 31 1.69 5.60 -7.58
N LEU A 32 0.52 6.09 -7.21
CA LEU A 32 -0.73 5.86 -7.94
C LEU A 32 -0.97 7.08 -8.82
N HIS A 33 -0.75 6.94 -10.11
CA HIS A 33 -0.87 8.03 -11.09
C HIS A 33 -2.13 7.83 -11.95
N SER A 34 -2.94 8.87 -12.09
CA SER A 34 -4.13 8.89 -12.93
C SER A 34 -3.82 9.05 -14.43
N GLY A 35 -2.54 9.16 -14.78
CA GLY A 35 -2.06 9.07 -16.17
C GLY A 35 -2.44 10.23 -17.06
N PHE A 36 -2.82 11.38 -16.49
CA PHE A 36 -3.41 12.52 -17.21
C PHE A 36 -4.60 12.10 -18.12
N ALA A 37 -5.24 10.96 -17.85
CA ALA A 37 -6.26 10.40 -18.71
C ALA A 37 -7.49 11.29 -18.74
N GLU A 38 -8.17 11.50 -19.87
CA GLU A 38 -9.47 12.17 -19.87
C GLU A 38 -10.57 11.18 -19.44
N HIS A 39 -10.75 10.98 -18.13
CA HIS A 39 -11.72 10.04 -17.57
C HIS A 39 -12.38 10.60 -16.31
N ALA A 40 -13.62 10.24 -16.00
CA ALA A 40 -14.34 10.75 -14.83
C ALA A 40 -13.75 10.34 -13.45
N HIS A 41 -12.76 9.44 -13.44
CA HIS A 41 -12.17 8.82 -12.25
C HIS A 41 -10.64 8.96 -12.21
N ASN A 42 -10.11 10.05 -12.75
CA ASN A 42 -8.68 10.35 -12.92
C ASN A 42 -8.18 11.49 -11.99
N ARG A 43 -8.97 11.84 -10.96
CA ARG A 43 -8.85 13.15 -10.31
C ARG A 43 -7.58 13.33 -9.48
N PHE A 44 -6.98 12.23 -9.01
CA PHE A 44 -5.96 12.28 -7.98
C PHE A 44 -4.74 11.45 -8.36
N ASP A 45 -3.57 11.99 -8.03
CA ASP A 45 -2.32 11.24 -7.94
C ASP A 45 -1.95 11.13 -6.46
N ILE A 46 -1.46 9.96 -6.04
CA ILE A 46 -1.10 9.69 -4.64
C ILE A 46 0.33 9.17 -4.61
N ILE A 47 1.17 9.83 -3.81
CA ILE A 47 2.54 9.40 -3.51
C ILE A 47 2.60 8.96 -2.05
N VAL A 48 3.23 7.83 -1.80
CA VAL A 48 3.61 7.38 -0.45
C VAL A 48 5.05 6.88 -0.46
N ALA A 49 5.73 6.99 0.67
CA ALA A 49 7.05 6.42 0.91
C ALA A 49 7.26 6.27 2.42
N GLN A 50 8.29 5.52 2.81
CA GLN A 50 8.70 5.36 4.22
C GLN A 50 7.54 4.86 5.12
N PRO A 51 7.01 3.66 4.87
CA PRO A 51 5.91 3.12 5.67
C PRO A 51 6.33 2.91 7.12
N ARG A 52 5.38 3.10 8.04
CA ARG A 52 5.53 2.77 9.47
C ARG A 52 5.63 1.26 9.70
N ALA A 53 4.87 0.49 8.94
CA ALA A 53 4.88 -0.97 8.98
C ALA A 53 4.71 -1.55 7.57
N THR A 54 5.23 -2.75 7.34
CA THR A 54 5.13 -3.45 6.05
C THR A 54 4.63 -4.87 6.26
N LEU A 55 3.76 -5.33 5.36
CA LEU A 55 3.23 -6.68 5.33
C LEU A 55 3.58 -7.30 3.98
N VAL A 56 4.35 -8.39 4.02
CA VAL A 56 4.80 -9.12 2.83
C VAL A 56 4.32 -10.56 2.91
N THR A 57 3.49 -10.99 1.96
CA THR A 57 3.02 -12.38 1.87
C THR A 57 3.74 -13.13 0.78
N HIS A 58 4.26 -14.31 1.14
CA HIS A 58 4.73 -15.33 0.19
C HIS A 58 4.07 -16.66 0.55
N GLY A 59 3.22 -17.15 -0.35
CA GLY A 59 2.38 -18.31 -0.13
C GLY A 59 1.64 -18.19 1.20
N GLN A 60 1.84 -19.18 2.07
CA GLN A 60 1.09 -19.30 3.32
C GLN A 60 1.51 -18.32 4.42
N LEU A 61 2.65 -17.63 4.29
CA LEU A 61 3.21 -16.82 5.36
C LEU A 61 3.20 -15.34 5.00
N THR A 62 2.73 -14.52 5.95
CA THR A 62 2.85 -13.07 5.92
C THR A 62 3.88 -12.65 6.96
N THR A 63 4.91 -11.93 6.52
CA THR A 63 5.89 -11.26 7.38
C THR A 63 5.42 -9.83 7.63
N LEU A 64 5.19 -9.49 8.90
CA LEU A 64 4.93 -8.13 9.36
C LEU A 64 6.23 -7.56 9.93
N ARG A 65 6.64 -6.39 9.44
CA ARG A 65 7.76 -5.61 10.00
C ARG A 65 7.29 -4.23 10.43
N GLU A 66 7.57 -3.88 11.68
CA GLU A 66 7.33 -2.56 12.26
C GLU A 66 8.58 -2.12 13.04
N GLY A 67 9.32 -1.15 12.50
CA GLY A 67 10.66 -0.83 12.97
C GLY A 67 11.60 -2.05 12.95
N GLU A 68 12.23 -2.34 14.09
CA GLU A 68 13.09 -3.51 14.29
C GLU A 68 12.30 -4.80 14.60
N THR A 69 10.99 -4.70 14.86
CA THR A 69 10.18 -5.86 15.19
C THR A 69 9.75 -6.57 13.93
N VAL A 70 9.99 -7.88 13.87
CA VAL A 70 9.56 -8.75 12.78
C VAL A 70 8.76 -9.91 13.36
N SER A 71 7.60 -10.17 12.78
CA SER A 71 6.78 -11.34 13.11
C SER A 71 6.24 -11.99 11.84
N THR A 72 5.88 -13.27 11.95
CA THR A 72 5.33 -14.05 10.85
C THR A 72 4.00 -14.66 11.26
N SER A 73 3.04 -14.69 10.36
CA SER A 73 1.73 -15.31 10.61
C SER A 73 1.22 -16.03 9.37
N ALA A 74 0.55 -17.16 9.58
CA ALA A 74 -0.19 -17.88 8.55
C ALA A 74 -1.67 -17.46 8.45
N ALA A 75 -2.11 -16.51 9.28
CA ALA A 75 -3.46 -15.97 9.24
C ALA A 75 -3.74 -15.26 7.91
N ASP A 76 -5.03 -15.09 7.61
CA ASP A 76 -5.52 -14.38 6.44
C ASP A 76 -4.82 -13.02 6.27
N PRO A 77 -4.21 -12.75 5.10
CA PRO A 77 -3.36 -11.57 4.90
C PRO A 77 -4.14 -10.25 4.96
N LEU A 78 -5.40 -10.21 4.53
CA LEU A 78 -6.24 -9.01 4.60
C LEU A 78 -6.67 -8.71 6.03
N THR A 79 -6.92 -9.75 6.81
CA THR A 79 -7.17 -9.65 8.25
C THR A 79 -5.96 -9.07 8.97
N LEU A 80 -4.74 -9.49 8.61
CA LEU A 80 -3.50 -8.93 9.16
C LEU A 80 -3.31 -7.45 8.81
N VAL A 81 -3.61 -7.04 7.57
CA VAL A 81 -3.60 -5.62 7.17
C VAL A 81 -4.58 -4.82 8.01
N HIS A 82 -5.82 -5.31 8.16
CA HIS A 82 -6.84 -4.65 8.97
C HIS A 82 -6.44 -4.52 10.44
N GLN A 83 -5.87 -5.59 11.03
CA GLN A 83 -5.35 -5.56 12.39
C GLN A 83 -4.22 -4.54 12.56
N GLN A 84 -3.30 -4.44 11.60
CA GLN A 84 -2.22 -3.45 11.67
C GLN A 84 -2.75 -2.02 11.55
N LEU A 85 -3.73 -1.77 10.69
CA LEU A 85 -4.39 -0.46 10.60
C LEU A 85 -5.04 -0.06 11.93
N ALA A 86 -5.73 -1.00 12.59
CA ALA A 86 -6.30 -0.80 13.91
C ALA A 86 -5.22 -0.56 14.98
N HIS A 87 -4.12 -1.30 14.93
CA HIS A 87 -2.98 -1.13 15.83
C HIS A 87 -2.34 0.26 15.72
N CYS A 88 -2.18 0.76 14.50
CA CYS A 88 -1.65 2.10 14.24
C CYS A 88 -2.64 3.23 14.62
N ASN A 89 -3.89 2.90 14.98
CA ASN A 89 -4.96 3.81 15.37
C ASN A 89 -5.21 4.95 14.36
N LEU A 90 -5.10 4.61 13.06
CA LEU A 90 -5.34 5.55 11.95
C LEU A 90 -6.84 5.57 11.61
N GLN A 91 -7.58 6.44 12.30
CA GLN A 91 -9.02 6.63 12.07
C GLN A 91 -9.36 8.12 11.83
N PRO A 92 -8.89 8.71 10.72
CA PRO A 92 -9.28 10.06 10.35
C PRO A 92 -10.75 10.10 9.93
N GLN A 93 -11.42 11.23 10.13
CA GLN A 93 -12.74 11.44 9.53
C GLN A 93 -12.61 11.54 8.01
N PRO A 94 -13.58 11.04 7.22
CA PRO A 94 -13.57 11.18 5.77
C PRO A 94 -13.43 12.64 5.34
N HIS A 95 -12.62 12.89 4.32
CA HIS A 95 -12.40 14.23 3.78
C HIS A 95 -12.90 14.31 2.33
N PRO A 96 -13.67 15.35 1.95
CA PRO A 96 -14.33 15.41 0.64
C PRO A 96 -13.36 15.55 -0.56
N HIS A 97 -12.10 15.92 -0.31
CA HIS A 97 -11.11 16.18 -1.35
C HIS A 97 -9.81 15.40 -1.19
N LEU A 98 -9.72 14.51 -0.20
CA LEU A 98 -8.54 13.68 0.04
C LEU A 98 -9.00 12.22 0.11
N PRO A 99 -8.85 11.44 -0.96
CA PRO A 99 -9.34 10.05 -1.01
C PRO A 99 -8.51 9.11 -0.13
N PHE A 100 -7.30 9.52 0.26
CA PHE A 100 -6.38 8.79 1.10
C PHE A 100 -5.81 9.73 2.17
N LEU A 101 -5.93 9.35 3.44
CA LEU A 101 -5.54 10.15 4.62
C LEU A 101 -4.52 9.40 5.48
N GLY A 102 -3.66 8.61 4.83
CA GLY A 102 -2.86 7.57 5.48
C GLY A 102 -3.62 6.25 5.57
N GLY A 103 -2.88 5.17 5.79
CA GLY A 103 -3.37 3.80 5.82
C GLY A 103 -2.58 2.86 4.92
N ALA A 104 -3.24 1.81 4.45
CA ALA A 104 -2.61 0.75 3.68
C ALA A 104 -2.54 1.09 2.19
N LEU A 105 -1.36 0.95 1.59
CA LEU A 105 -1.17 1.06 0.15
C LEU A 105 -0.12 0.06 -0.31
N GLY A 106 -0.39 -0.64 -1.41
CA GLY A 106 0.57 -1.54 -2.03
C GLY A 106 -0.04 -2.52 -3.01
N LEU A 107 0.67 -3.62 -3.20
CA LEU A 107 0.34 -4.66 -4.16
C LEU A 107 -0.47 -5.78 -3.51
N PHE A 108 -1.55 -6.16 -4.19
CA PHE A 108 -2.28 -7.40 -3.98
C PHE A 108 -2.16 -8.21 -5.28
N GLY A 109 -1.20 -9.12 -5.32
CA GLY A 109 -0.89 -9.95 -6.47
C GLY A 109 -1.97 -10.99 -6.75
N TYR A 110 -1.98 -11.53 -7.96
CA TYR A 110 -2.99 -12.49 -8.39
C TYR A 110 -2.98 -13.78 -7.55
N ASP A 111 -1.80 -14.34 -7.29
CA ASP A 111 -1.65 -15.58 -6.54
C ASP A 111 -2.00 -15.45 -5.04
N LEU A 112 -2.17 -14.23 -4.53
CA LEU A 112 -2.76 -14.00 -3.19
C LEU A 112 -4.14 -14.64 -3.07
N GLY A 113 -4.88 -14.76 -4.19
CA GLY A 113 -6.17 -15.45 -4.25
C GLY A 113 -6.14 -16.88 -3.71
N ARG A 114 -4.99 -17.57 -3.77
CA ARG A 114 -4.79 -18.92 -3.22
C ARG A 114 -4.86 -18.98 -1.69
N ARG A 115 -4.87 -17.84 -1.01
CA ARG A 115 -5.12 -17.74 0.44
C ARG A 115 -6.60 -17.79 0.80
N PHE A 116 -7.46 -17.49 -0.16
CA PHE A 116 -8.91 -17.47 0.04
C PHE A 116 -9.57 -18.68 -0.63
N GLU A 117 -8.97 -19.20 -1.70
CA GLU A 117 -9.54 -20.27 -2.53
C GLU A 117 -8.58 -21.45 -2.72
N HIS A 118 -9.12 -22.66 -2.84
CA HIS A 118 -8.33 -23.84 -3.16
C HIS A 118 -8.19 -24.00 -4.67
N LEU A 119 -7.02 -23.65 -5.21
CA LEU A 119 -6.72 -23.73 -6.63
C LEU A 119 -5.63 -24.76 -6.91
N PRO A 120 -5.69 -25.51 -8.04
CA PRO A 120 -4.62 -26.41 -8.42
C PRO A 120 -3.31 -25.64 -8.71
N ALA A 121 -2.18 -26.23 -8.36
CA ALA A 121 -0.85 -25.72 -8.68
C ALA A 121 -0.38 -26.31 -10.02
N ARG A 122 -0.66 -25.61 -11.12
CA ARG A 122 -0.29 -26.05 -12.50
C ARG A 122 0.70 -25.13 -13.20
N ALA A 123 0.72 -23.86 -12.83
CA ALA A 123 1.67 -22.89 -13.34
C ALA A 123 2.94 -22.91 -12.47
N ASP A 124 4.09 -22.74 -13.11
CA ASP A 124 5.35 -22.59 -12.40
C ASP A 124 5.41 -21.21 -11.73
N ALA A 125 6.02 -21.15 -10.54
CA ALA A 125 6.29 -19.89 -9.85
C ALA A 125 7.67 -19.37 -10.28
N ASP A 126 7.73 -18.75 -11.45
CA ASP A 126 8.96 -18.30 -12.10
C ASP A 126 9.33 -16.83 -11.82
N ILE A 127 8.49 -16.11 -11.07
CA ILE A 127 8.71 -14.73 -10.65
C ILE A 127 8.86 -14.66 -9.13
N GLU A 128 10.02 -14.20 -8.66
CA GLU A 128 10.28 -13.94 -7.24
C GLU A 128 9.66 -12.60 -6.79
N LEU A 129 8.32 -12.52 -6.81
CA LEU A 129 7.56 -11.35 -6.39
C LEU A 129 6.55 -11.75 -5.29
N PRO A 130 6.36 -10.94 -4.23
CA PRO A 130 5.40 -11.27 -3.17
C PRO A 130 3.95 -11.33 -3.66
N ASP A 131 3.18 -12.28 -3.13
CA ASP A 131 1.73 -12.32 -3.35
C ASP A 131 1.03 -11.08 -2.79
N MET A 132 1.56 -10.52 -1.70
CA MET A 132 1.13 -9.23 -1.15
C MET A 132 2.36 -8.44 -0.71
N ALA A 133 2.40 -7.15 -1.03
CA ALA A 133 3.40 -6.22 -0.53
C ALA A 133 2.74 -4.88 -0.21
N VAL A 134 2.36 -4.69 1.05
CA VAL A 134 1.58 -3.53 1.51
C VAL A 134 2.36 -2.77 2.59
N GLY A 135 2.45 -1.45 2.44
CA GLY A 135 2.93 -0.54 3.47
C GLY A 135 1.77 0.12 4.21
N ILE A 136 1.97 0.42 5.50
CA ILE A 136 1.10 1.27 6.31
C ILE A 136 1.76 2.63 6.46
N TYR A 137 1.14 3.68 5.90
CA TYR A 137 1.66 5.05 5.84
C TYR A 137 0.87 5.99 6.74
#